data_AF-A0A7K7ZJ52-F1
#
_entry.id   AF-A0A7K7ZJ52-F1
#
_cell.length_a   1.000
_cell.length_b   1.000
_cell.length_c   1.000
_cell.angle_alpha   90.00
_cell.angle_beta   90.00
_cell.angle_gamma   90.00
#
_symmetry.space_group_name_H-M   'P 1'
#
loop_
_entity.id
_entity.type
_entity.pdbx_description
1 polymer ?
#
loop_
_entity_poly.entity_id
_entity_poly.type
_entity_poly.pdbx_seq_one_letter_code
_entity_poly.pdbx_strand_id
1 'polypeptide(L)'
;MSAAFRKAAKARQRPHRERAQPAARTKLGLLEKKKDYRLRARDYHKKQNALRALQKKALDKNPDEFYFKMIRAEVKDGVHVIKKPKDEITPEQVKLMRTQDIKYVEMKRVAEAKKIERLKAELHLLDAAGSGPGRHLFFVDTEREGED
;
A
#
# COMPACT_ATOMS: atom_id res chain seq x y z
N MET A 1 -28.62 -2.43 -52.72
CA MET A 1 -27.38 -3.21 -52.48
C MET A 1 -27.37 -3.76 -51.05
N SER A 2 -27.55 -5.08 -50.89
CA SER A 2 -27.57 -5.74 -49.58
C SER A 2 -26.26 -5.54 -48.81
N ALA A 3 -26.29 -5.60 -47.48
CA ALA A 3 -25.11 -5.39 -46.62
C ALA A 3 -23.95 -6.37 -46.94
N ALA A 4 -24.26 -7.55 -47.50
CA ALA A 4 -23.30 -8.56 -47.92
C ALA A 4 -22.38 -8.06 -49.05
N PHE A 5 -22.93 -7.45 -50.10
CA PHE A 5 -22.14 -6.97 -51.23
C PHE A 5 -21.22 -5.78 -50.87
N ARG A 6 -21.61 -4.94 -49.89
CA ARG A 6 -20.77 -3.85 -49.39
C ARG A 6 -19.55 -4.36 -48.60
N LYS A 7 -19.70 -5.42 -47.80
CA LYS A 7 -18.57 -6.04 -47.07
C LYS A 7 -17.61 -6.75 -48.04
N ALA A 8 -18.14 -7.48 -49.02
CA ALA A 8 -17.34 -8.15 -50.04
C ALA A 8 -16.50 -7.16 -50.89
N ALA A 9 -17.07 -6.01 -51.25
CA ALA A 9 -16.32 -4.95 -51.94
C ALA A 9 -15.20 -4.33 -51.07
N LYS A 10 -15.46 -4.14 -49.76
CA LYS A 10 -14.45 -3.61 -48.83
C LYS A 10 -13.34 -4.60 -48.51
N ALA A 11 -13.59 -5.91 -48.59
CA ALA A 11 -12.56 -6.94 -48.39
C ALA A 11 -11.41 -6.85 -49.40
N ARG A 12 -11.65 -6.25 -50.59
CA ARG A 12 -10.63 -6.01 -51.61
C ARG A 12 -9.83 -4.71 -51.39
N GLN A 13 -10.22 -3.85 -50.45
CA GLN A 13 -9.50 -2.61 -50.16
C GLN A 13 -8.33 -2.86 -49.20
N ARG A 14 -7.15 -2.32 -49.53
CA ARG A 14 -5.98 -2.43 -48.64
C ARG A 14 -6.13 -1.48 -47.45
N PRO A 15 -5.93 -1.95 -46.20
CA PRO A 15 -5.98 -1.07 -45.04
C PRO A 15 -4.75 -0.15 -45.01
N HIS A 16 -4.98 1.15 -44.85
CA HIS A 16 -3.90 2.11 -44.61
C HIS A 16 -3.46 2.04 -43.15
N ARG A 17 -2.17 1.74 -42.93
CA ARG A 17 -1.57 1.69 -41.59
C ARG A 17 -0.99 3.05 -41.20
N GLU A 18 -1.08 3.38 -39.92
CA GLU A 18 -0.47 4.59 -39.37
C GLU A 18 1.04 4.41 -39.18
N ARG A 19 1.81 5.49 -39.38
CA ARG A 19 3.27 5.49 -39.13
C ARG A 19 3.60 5.75 -37.67
N ALA A 20 4.66 5.11 -37.18
CA ALA A 20 5.23 5.33 -35.85
C ALA A 20 5.99 6.67 -35.73
N GLN A 21 6.40 7.02 -34.51
CA GLN A 21 7.32 8.15 -34.24
C GLN A 21 8.71 7.85 -34.83
N PRO A 22 9.41 8.81 -35.46
CA PRO A 22 10.79 8.61 -35.93
C PRO A 22 11.74 8.24 -34.79
N ALA A 23 12.70 7.35 -35.07
CA ALA A 23 13.64 6.81 -34.08
C ALA A 23 14.38 7.92 -33.30
N ALA A 24 14.82 8.98 -33.99
CA ALA A 24 15.52 10.12 -33.38
C ALA A 24 14.67 10.91 -32.37
N ARG A 25 13.33 10.80 -32.43
CA ARG A 25 12.38 11.54 -31.58
C ARG A 25 11.60 10.64 -30.63
N THR A 26 12.03 9.40 -30.45
CA THR A 26 11.42 8.43 -29.52
C THR A 26 11.36 8.94 -28.09
N LYS A 27 12.34 9.76 -27.66
CA LYS A 27 12.36 10.43 -26.35
C LYS A 27 11.11 11.27 -26.05
N LEU A 28 10.41 11.79 -27.08
CA LEU A 28 9.21 12.62 -26.91
C LEU A 28 7.92 11.79 -26.71
N GLY A 29 8.02 10.47 -26.71
CA GLY A 29 6.89 9.56 -26.60
C GLY A 29 6.13 9.37 -27.92
N LEU A 30 4.87 8.94 -27.79
CA LEU A 30 4.02 8.58 -28.93
C LEU A 30 3.73 9.77 -29.84
N LEU A 31 3.88 9.57 -31.15
CA LEU A 31 3.47 10.56 -32.15
C LEU A 31 1.95 10.61 -32.24
N GLU A 32 1.38 11.61 -31.59
CA GLU A 32 -0.05 11.87 -31.57
C GLU A 32 -0.64 11.99 -32.99
N LYS A 33 -1.78 11.33 -33.21
CA LYS A 33 -2.55 11.40 -34.45
C LYS A 33 -3.85 12.16 -34.25
N LYS A 34 -4.60 12.35 -35.34
CA LYS A 34 -5.88 13.08 -35.31
C LYS A 34 -6.87 12.51 -34.30
N LYS A 35 -6.91 11.18 -34.12
CA LYS A 35 -7.78 10.52 -33.13
C LYS A 35 -7.43 10.93 -31.70
N ASP A 36 -6.14 10.94 -31.38
CA ASP A 36 -5.63 11.29 -30.05
C ASP A 36 -5.84 12.78 -29.77
N TYR A 37 -5.59 13.65 -30.77
CA TYR A 37 -5.89 15.08 -30.70
C TYR A 37 -7.35 15.36 -30.40
N ARG A 38 -8.27 14.63 -31.03
CA ARG A 38 -9.70 14.80 -30.77
C ARG A 38 -10.05 14.43 -29.33
N LEU A 39 -9.44 13.38 -28.78
CA LEU A 39 -9.63 13.01 -27.37
C LEU A 39 -9.09 14.09 -26.43
N ARG A 40 -7.87 14.57 -26.68
CA ARG A 40 -7.25 15.63 -25.87
C ARG A 40 -8.03 16.94 -25.93
N ALA A 41 -8.45 17.37 -27.13
CA ALA A 41 -9.22 18.59 -27.30
C ALA A 41 -10.58 18.51 -26.60
N ARG A 42 -11.25 17.36 -26.68
CA ARG A 42 -12.52 17.12 -25.96
C ARG A 42 -12.33 17.19 -24.44
N ASP A 43 -11.28 16.56 -23.91
CA ASP A 43 -10.96 16.62 -22.47
C ASP A 43 -10.65 18.05 -22.02
N TYR A 44 -9.83 18.77 -22.78
CA TYR A 44 -9.50 20.17 -22.51
C TYR A 44 -10.75 21.05 -22.48
N HIS A 45 -11.63 20.96 -23.49
CA HIS A 45 -12.87 21.74 -23.51
C HIS A 45 -13.83 21.32 -22.39
N LYS A 46 -13.89 20.04 -22.01
CA LYS A 46 -14.69 19.59 -20.87
C LYS A 46 -14.21 20.25 -19.57
N LYS A 47 -12.90 20.28 -19.33
CA LYS A 47 -12.29 20.94 -18.16
C LYS A 47 -12.52 22.45 -18.18
N GLN A 48 -12.33 23.10 -19.32
CA GLN A 48 -12.59 24.54 -19.48
C GLN A 48 -14.05 24.89 -19.21
N ASN A 49 -14.99 24.12 -19.74
CA ASN A 49 -16.42 24.34 -19.48
C ASN A 49 -16.76 24.15 -18.00
N ALA A 50 -16.17 23.15 -17.33
CA ALA A 50 -16.34 22.95 -15.89
C ALA A 50 -15.80 24.14 -15.08
N LEU A 51 -14.60 24.64 -15.41
CA LEU A 51 -14.02 25.81 -14.75
C LEU A 51 -14.87 27.06 -14.93
N ARG A 52 -15.37 27.32 -16.15
CA ARG A 52 -16.28 28.45 -16.43
C ARG A 52 -17.57 28.35 -15.62
N ALA A 53 -18.14 27.14 -15.50
CA ALA A 53 -19.33 26.91 -14.70
C ALA A 53 -19.07 27.16 -13.20
N LEU A 54 -17.91 26.72 -12.68
CA LEU A 54 -17.51 26.98 -11.29
C LEU A 54 -17.25 28.47 -11.05
N GLN A 55 -16.61 29.17 -11.98
CA GLN A 55 -16.38 30.61 -11.91
C GLN A 55 -17.71 31.37 -11.89
N LYS A 56 -18.67 31.01 -12.75
CA LYS A 56 -20.01 31.61 -12.74
C LYS A 56 -20.70 31.39 -11.39
N LYS A 57 -20.68 30.17 -10.85
CA LYS A 57 -21.24 29.88 -9.52
C LYS A 57 -20.58 30.69 -8.41
N ALA A 58 -19.27 30.95 -8.50
CA ALA A 58 -18.56 31.77 -7.52
C ALA A 58 -18.93 33.26 -7.62
N LEU A 59 -19.17 33.77 -8.84
CA LEU A 59 -19.64 35.14 -9.07
C LEU A 59 -21.08 35.35 -8.61
N ASP A 60 -21.95 34.38 -8.88
CA ASP A 60 -23.38 34.42 -8.53
C ASP A 60 -23.63 34.03 -7.05
N LYS A 61 -22.59 33.91 -6.21
CA LYS A 61 -22.70 33.45 -4.82
C LYS A 61 -23.35 34.53 -3.94
N ASN A 62 -24.39 34.14 -3.18
CA ASN A 62 -24.97 35.00 -2.16
C ASN A 62 -24.08 35.01 -0.89
N PRO A 63 -23.58 36.17 -0.43
CA PRO A 63 -22.76 36.25 0.79
C PRO A 63 -23.51 35.82 2.06
N ASP A 64 -24.84 35.97 2.09
CA ASP A 64 -25.67 35.67 3.27
C ASP A 64 -26.25 34.23 3.25
N GLU A 65 -25.76 33.37 2.36
CA GLU A 65 -26.23 31.99 2.28
C GLU A 65 -25.87 31.19 3.54
N PHE A 66 -26.86 30.49 4.10
CA PHE A 66 -26.65 29.61 5.25
C PHE A 66 -27.19 28.21 4.97
N TYR A 67 -26.31 27.22 5.11
CA TYR A 67 -26.64 25.80 5.10
C TYR A 67 -26.30 25.19 6.46
N PHE A 68 -27.18 24.34 7.01
CA PHE A 68 -26.96 23.70 8.32
C PHE A 68 -25.64 22.93 8.43
N LYS A 69 -25.09 22.45 7.30
CA LYS A 69 -23.78 21.76 7.27
C LYS A 69 -22.60 22.70 7.59
N MET A 70 -22.75 24.01 7.40
CA MET A 70 -21.71 25.01 7.73
C MET A 70 -21.40 25.07 9.23
N ILE A 71 -22.29 24.57 10.10
CA ILE A 71 -22.01 24.46 11.55
C ILE A 71 -20.92 23.42 11.83
N ARG A 72 -20.87 22.33 11.05
CA ARG A 72 -19.95 21.21 11.27
C ARG A 72 -18.73 21.26 10.33
N ALA A 73 -18.93 21.78 9.12
CA ALA A 73 -17.90 21.96 8.12
C ALA A 73 -17.05 23.20 8.44
N GLU A 74 -15.75 23.11 8.19
CA GLU A 74 -14.82 24.21 8.43
C GLU A 74 -14.10 24.56 7.13
N VAL A 75 -13.90 25.85 6.88
CA VAL A 75 -13.09 26.35 5.77
C VAL A 75 -11.78 26.86 6.36
N LYS A 76 -10.65 26.29 5.94
CA LYS A 76 -9.30 26.72 6.34
C LYS A 76 -8.58 27.24 5.11
N ASP A 77 -8.05 28.46 5.19
CA ASP A 77 -7.33 29.13 4.09
C ASP A 77 -8.09 29.11 2.75
N GLY A 78 -9.42 29.24 2.82
CA GLY A 78 -10.30 29.23 1.65
C GLY A 78 -10.63 27.85 1.07
N VAL A 79 -10.11 26.76 1.65
CA VAL A 79 -10.41 25.37 1.23
C VAL A 79 -11.31 24.68 2.26
N HIS A 80 -12.37 24.02 1.78
CA HIS A 80 -13.26 23.25 2.63
C HIS A 80 -12.55 22.01 3.18
N VAL A 81 -12.43 21.92 4.50
CA VAL A 81 -11.84 20.76 5.18
C VAL A 81 -12.96 19.86 5.70
N ILE A 82 -13.00 18.63 5.17
CA ILE A 82 -13.89 17.59 5.71
C ILE A 82 -13.22 17.03 6.96
N LYS A 83 -13.75 17.36 8.14
CA LYS A 83 -13.33 16.71 9.38
C LYS A 83 -13.67 15.22 9.28
N LYS A 84 -12.65 14.37 9.25
CA LYS A 84 -12.87 12.93 9.48
C LYS A 84 -13.46 12.79 10.88
N PRO A 85 -14.42 11.89 11.11
CA PRO A 85 -14.86 11.59 12.47
C PRO A 85 -13.61 11.19 13.26
N LYS A 86 -13.27 11.99 14.26
CA LYS A 86 -12.35 11.53 15.30
C LYS A 86 -13.24 10.74 16.24
N ASP A 87 -13.01 9.43 16.31
CA ASP A 87 -13.52 8.66 17.43
C ASP A 87 -12.78 9.22 18.65
N GLU A 88 -13.47 10.06 19.42
CA GLU A 88 -12.95 10.55 20.69
C GLU A 88 -12.91 9.36 21.64
N ILE A 89 -11.78 8.64 21.61
CA ILE A 89 -11.56 7.48 22.48
C ILE A 89 -11.52 8.00 23.91
N THR A 90 -12.46 7.52 24.74
CA THR A 90 -12.49 7.91 26.14
C THR A 90 -11.22 7.43 26.85
N PRO A 91 -10.76 8.11 27.92
CA PRO A 91 -9.55 7.68 28.63
C PRO A 91 -9.67 6.25 29.17
N GLU A 92 -10.87 5.79 29.48
CA GLU A 92 -11.15 4.41 29.88
C GLU A 92 -10.98 3.42 28.73
N GLN A 93 -11.48 3.74 27.54
CA GLN A 93 -11.28 2.92 26.34
C GLN A 93 -9.79 2.84 25.99
N VAL A 94 -9.03 3.95 26.10
CA VAL A 94 -7.57 3.93 25.90
C VAL A 94 -6.88 2.99 26.88
N LYS A 95 -7.26 3.04 28.17
CA LYS A 95 -6.71 2.13 29.18
C LYS A 95 -7.02 0.66 28.85
N LEU A 96 -8.26 0.37 28.46
CA LEU A 96 -8.68 -0.98 28.06
C LEU A 96 -7.87 -1.48 26.85
N MET A 97 -7.72 -0.66 25.80
CA MET A 97 -6.94 -1.01 24.61
C MET A 97 -5.48 -1.30 24.98
N ARG A 98 -4.86 -0.46 25.81
CA ARG A 98 -3.49 -0.69 26.30
C ARG A 98 -3.36 -2.00 27.06
N THR A 99 -4.31 -2.32 27.93
CA THR A 99 -4.31 -3.60 28.67
C THR A 99 -4.43 -4.79 27.72
N GLN A 100 -5.26 -4.69 26.68
CA GLN A 100 -5.38 -5.72 25.64
C GLN A 100 -4.07 -5.91 24.87
N ASP A 101 -3.42 -4.81 24.48
CA ASP A 101 -2.14 -4.83 23.77
C ASP A 101 -1.04 -5.46 24.61
N ILE A 102 -0.92 -5.07 25.90
CA ILE A 102 0.06 -5.66 26.83
C ILE A 102 -0.16 -7.16 26.95
N LYS A 103 -1.40 -7.60 27.17
CA LYS A 103 -1.75 -9.01 27.30
C LYS A 103 -1.46 -9.80 26.02
N TYR A 104 -1.70 -9.20 24.85
CA TYR A 104 -1.39 -9.80 23.56
C TYR A 104 0.12 -10.00 23.39
N VAL A 105 0.92 -8.99 23.72
CA VAL A 105 2.38 -9.05 23.64
C VAL A 105 2.94 -10.07 24.63
N GLU A 106 2.44 -10.12 25.87
CA GLU A 106 2.82 -11.12 26.86
C GLU A 106 2.52 -12.55 26.38
N MET A 107 1.31 -12.79 25.85
CA MET A 107 0.94 -14.08 25.28
C MET A 107 1.89 -14.47 24.14
N LYS A 108 2.23 -13.54 23.24
CA LYS A 108 3.19 -13.81 22.16
C LYS A 108 4.58 -14.11 22.70
N ARG A 109 5.06 -13.37 23.70
CA ARG A 109 6.35 -13.63 24.35
C ARG A 109 6.41 -15.04 24.94
N VAL A 110 5.37 -15.48 25.65
CA VAL A 110 5.32 -16.83 26.24
C VAL A 110 5.29 -17.91 25.16
N ALA A 111 4.51 -17.70 24.10
CA ALA A 111 4.45 -18.63 22.98
C ALA A 111 5.82 -18.79 22.30
N GLU A 112 6.52 -17.69 22.03
CA GLU A 112 7.87 -17.73 21.44
C GLU A 112 8.91 -18.31 22.41
N ALA A 113 8.85 -18.00 23.70
CA ALA A 113 9.74 -18.59 24.70
C ALA A 113 9.62 -20.13 24.74
N LYS A 114 8.39 -20.67 24.78
CA LYS A 114 8.15 -22.13 24.72
C LYS A 114 8.63 -22.74 23.41
N LYS A 115 8.48 -22.01 22.30
CA LYS A 115 8.99 -22.44 21.00
C LYS A 115 10.52 -22.52 21.01
N ILE A 116 11.20 -21.55 21.60
CA ILE A 116 12.66 -21.55 21.78
C ILE A 116 13.08 -22.73 22.67
N GLU A 117 12.42 -22.97 23.79
CA GLU A 117 12.71 -24.11 24.67
C GLU A 117 12.57 -25.45 23.95
N ARG A 118 11.48 -25.64 23.20
CA ARG A 118 11.28 -26.85 22.40
C ARG A 118 12.38 -27.04 21.36
N LEU A 119 12.72 -25.97 20.63
CA LEU A 119 13.80 -26.01 19.64
C LEU A 119 15.15 -26.32 20.29
N LYS A 120 15.45 -25.75 21.47
CA LYS A 120 16.66 -26.08 22.24
C LYS A 120 16.67 -27.53 22.72
N ALA A 121 15.53 -28.09 23.11
CA ALA A 121 15.42 -29.46 23.57
C ALA A 121 15.56 -30.49 22.42
N GLU A 122 15.04 -30.18 21.23
CA GLU A 122 15.25 -30.98 20.02
C GLU A 122 16.72 -30.91 19.53
N LEU A 123 17.44 -29.84 19.87
CA LEU A 123 18.82 -29.61 19.49
C LEU A 123 19.81 -30.25 20.48
N HIS A 124 20.07 -31.55 20.33
CA HIS A 124 21.05 -32.24 21.18
C HIS A 124 22.49 -31.72 20.96
N LEU A 125 23.21 -31.46 22.06
CA LEU A 125 24.67 -31.25 22.15
C LEU A 125 25.27 -29.94 21.60
N LEU A 126 24.49 -28.92 21.22
CA LEU A 126 25.09 -27.62 20.82
C LEU A 126 25.46 -26.71 22.00
N ASP A 127 24.87 -26.91 23.19
CA ASP A 127 25.30 -26.22 24.43
C ASP A 127 26.50 -26.91 25.12
N ALA A 128 26.97 -28.03 24.56
CA ALA A 128 28.18 -28.72 25.02
C ALA A 128 29.47 -27.93 24.75
N ALA A 129 29.40 -26.82 24.01
CA ALA A 129 30.52 -25.89 23.87
C ALA A 129 30.84 -25.15 25.19
N GLY A 130 29.89 -25.09 26.14
CA GLY A 130 30.09 -24.50 27.48
C GLY A 130 30.14 -25.53 28.62
N SER A 131 29.73 -26.78 28.37
CA SER A 131 29.99 -27.88 29.30
C SER A 131 31.47 -28.22 29.21
N GLY A 132 32.30 -27.59 30.03
CA GLY A 132 33.72 -27.91 30.15
C GLY A 132 33.95 -29.42 30.28
N PRO A 133 35.12 -29.94 29.86
CA PRO A 133 35.36 -31.38 29.76
C PRO A 133 34.95 -32.05 31.06
N GLY A 134 33.94 -32.92 30.98
CA GLY A 134 33.38 -33.60 32.15
C GLY A 134 34.51 -34.27 32.92
N ARG A 135 34.64 -33.95 34.22
CA ARG A 135 35.73 -34.48 35.04
C ARG A 135 35.53 -35.99 35.20
N HIS A 136 36.22 -36.76 34.38
CA HIS A 136 36.19 -38.22 34.45
C HIS A 136 37.14 -38.67 35.57
N LEU A 137 36.55 -39.07 36.69
CA LEU A 137 37.29 -39.56 37.87
C LEU A 137 37.44 -41.07 37.76
N PHE A 138 38.68 -41.54 37.75
CA PHE A 138 39.01 -42.97 37.87
C PHE A 138 39.40 -43.26 39.31
N PHE A 139 38.87 -44.34 39.87
CA PHE A 139 39.30 -44.87 41.16
C PHE A 139 40.22 -46.04 40.92
N VAL A 140 41.33 -46.09 41.65
CA VAL A 140 42.37 -47.10 41.48
C VAL A 140 42.70 -47.69 42.85
N ASP A 141 42.91 -49.01 42.90
CA ASP A 141 43.00 -49.76 44.16
C ASP A 141 44.42 -49.75 44.76
N THR A 142 45.45 -49.46 43.96
CA THR A 142 46.84 -49.35 44.42
C THR A 142 47.52 -48.10 43.87
N GLU A 143 48.37 -47.45 44.68
CA GLU A 143 49.02 -46.19 44.32
C GLU A 143 49.88 -46.30 43.05
N ARG A 144 50.46 -47.48 42.78
CA ARG A 144 51.27 -47.74 41.57
C ARG A 144 50.49 -47.67 40.26
N GLU A 145 49.20 -47.97 40.28
CA GLU A 145 48.36 -47.97 39.07
C GLU A 145 47.86 -46.55 38.71
N GLY A 146 48.02 -45.57 39.60
CA GLY A 146 47.67 -44.16 39.36
C GLY A 146 48.84 -43.28 38.91
N GLU A 147 50.06 -43.84 38.82
CA GLU A 147 51.29 -43.12 38.45
C GLU A 147 51.66 -43.23 36.95
N ASP A 148 50.96 -44.07 36.19
CA ASP A 148 51.05 -44.19 34.71
C ASP A 148 49.97 -43.35 33.99
#